data_AF-A0AAQ3WWM6-F1
#
_entry.id   AF-A0AAQ3WWM6-F1
#
_cell.length_a   1.000
_cell.length_b   1.000
_cell.length_c   1.000
_cell.angle_alpha   90.00
_cell.angle_beta   90.00
_cell.angle_gamma   90.00
#
_symmetry.space_group_name_H-M   'P 1'
#
loop_
_entity.id
_entity.type
_entity.pdbx_description
1 polymer ?
#
loop_
_entity_poly.entity_id
_entity_poly.type
_entity_poly.pdbx_seq_one_letter_code
_entity_poly.pdbx_strand_id
1 'polypeptide(L)'
;MRQYRMAPIEHEEVKKNIDELLAKGYIRPSSSPWAFPVLLVEKKDTDVKRMCVDYRALNKVTIKNKYPLPRIDDLFDQLQGACVFSKIDLRSGYHQLKIRPSDIPKTAFTTKYGLYEYTVMSFGLTNAPAYFMQLMNSVFMDYLDKFVVVFIDDILIYSKTEAEHEEHLRLVLRRPREHKPYAKFGKCEFWIDEVRFLGHVVSKGGIAVDPSKVDLVTNRKVPEIPKEVRGFRNFSRIAKPMTSLLEKDAEFRWTNARQAAFDELKKRLTTALRWFGMCSMREGKVIAYASRQLRKHELNYPTHDHGTCSSGARIEDLASLFVRAALRNLY
;
A
#
# COMPACT_ATOMS: atom_id res chain seq x y z
N MET A 1 -8.52 -17.31 -23.94
CA MET A 1 -7.40 -16.61 -23.26
C MET A 1 -6.23 -17.58 -23.14
N ARG A 2 -4.97 -17.15 -23.31
CA ARG A 2 -3.80 -18.06 -23.31
C ARG A 2 -3.20 -18.13 -21.90
N GLN A 3 -3.00 -19.34 -21.39
CA GLN A 3 -2.32 -19.54 -20.11
C GLN A 3 -0.84 -19.13 -20.19
N TYR A 4 -0.30 -18.63 -19.09
CA TYR A 4 1.13 -18.38 -18.98
C TYR A 4 1.90 -19.70 -19.01
N ARG A 5 3.06 -19.71 -19.66
CA ARG A 5 3.97 -20.86 -19.65
C ARG A 5 4.57 -20.97 -18.25
N MET A 6 4.47 -22.16 -17.65
CA MET A 6 5.00 -22.45 -16.32
C MET A 6 5.93 -23.66 -16.41
N ALA A 7 6.92 -23.73 -15.52
CA ALA A 7 7.78 -24.89 -15.36
C ALA A 7 7.01 -26.05 -14.70
N PRO A 8 7.46 -27.32 -14.81
CA PRO A 8 6.80 -28.46 -14.17
C PRO A 8 6.61 -28.28 -12.65
N ILE A 9 7.64 -27.78 -11.95
CA ILE A 9 7.61 -27.50 -10.51
C ILE A 9 6.53 -26.46 -10.17
N GLU A 10 6.36 -25.44 -11.02
CA GLU A 10 5.34 -24.41 -10.85
C GLU A 10 3.93 -24.97 -11.04
N HIS A 11 3.76 -25.95 -11.93
CA HIS A 11 2.49 -26.64 -12.11
C HIS A 11 2.11 -27.52 -10.91
N GLU A 12 3.08 -28.12 -10.21
CA GLU A 12 2.84 -28.86 -8.97
C GLU A 12 2.41 -27.90 -7.85
N GLU A 13 3.08 -26.76 -7.73
CA GLU A 13 2.72 -25.73 -6.74
C GLU A 13 1.30 -25.17 -6.99
N VAL A 14 0.95 -24.89 -8.25
CA VAL A 14 -0.41 -24.48 -8.63
C VAL A 14 -1.43 -25.56 -8.25
N LYS A 15 -1.14 -26.84 -8.51
CA LYS A 15 -2.04 -27.95 -8.16
C LYS A 15 -2.29 -28.01 -6.65
N LYS A 16 -1.22 -27.96 -5.85
CA LYS A 16 -1.30 -27.94 -4.40
C LYS A 16 -2.14 -26.77 -3.88
N ASN A 17 -1.93 -25.57 -4.43
CA ASN A 17 -2.73 -24.40 -4.07
C ASN A 17 -4.22 -24.59 -4.42
N ILE A 18 -4.54 -25.16 -5.58
CA ILE A 18 -5.93 -25.47 -5.96
C ILE A 18 -6.56 -26.46 -4.97
N ASP A 19 -5.87 -27.56 -4.66
CA ASP A 19 -6.37 -28.60 -3.75
C ASP A 19 -6.64 -28.02 -2.35
N GLU A 20 -5.73 -27.18 -1.84
CA GLU A 20 -5.93 -26.49 -0.57
C GLU A 20 -7.12 -25.52 -0.59
N LEU A 21 -7.31 -24.78 -1.69
CA LEU A 21 -8.41 -23.83 -1.82
C LEU A 21 -9.76 -24.54 -1.97
N LEU A 22 -9.80 -25.68 -2.68
CA LEU A 22 -10.98 -26.54 -2.78
C LEU A 22 -11.33 -27.14 -1.41
N ALA A 23 -10.35 -27.68 -0.69
CA ALA A 23 -10.55 -28.25 0.64
C ALA A 23 -11.09 -27.21 1.65
N LYS A 24 -10.67 -25.95 1.53
CA LYS A 24 -11.17 -24.82 2.34
C LYS A 24 -12.53 -24.28 1.85
N GLY A 25 -13.03 -24.74 0.70
CA GLY A 25 -14.27 -24.25 0.08
C GLY A 25 -14.18 -22.82 -0.49
N TYR A 26 -12.96 -22.29 -0.65
CA TYR A 26 -12.72 -20.93 -1.17
C TYR A 26 -12.90 -20.82 -2.68
N ILE A 27 -12.73 -21.95 -3.37
CA ILE A 27 -12.99 -22.07 -4.80
C ILE A 27 -13.88 -23.28 -5.06
N ARG A 28 -14.48 -23.33 -6.25
CA ARG A 28 -15.20 -24.50 -6.76
C ARG A 28 -14.98 -24.65 -8.27
N PRO A 29 -15.21 -25.83 -8.86
CA PRO A 29 -15.25 -25.99 -10.31
C PRO A 29 -16.25 -25.03 -10.94
N SER A 30 -15.92 -24.49 -12.10
CA SER A 30 -16.72 -23.49 -12.80
C SER A 30 -17.00 -23.89 -14.24
N SER A 31 -18.15 -23.46 -14.75
CA SER A 31 -18.51 -23.45 -16.17
C SER A 31 -18.71 -22.02 -16.70
N SER A 32 -18.11 -21.04 -16.02
CA SER A 32 -18.27 -19.62 -16.32
C SER A 32 -17.76 -19.27 -17.72
N PRO A 33 -18.40 -18.32 -18.41
CA PRO A 33 -17.85 -17.75 -19.65
C PRO A 33 -16.60 -16.90 -19.40
N TRP A 34 -16.29 -16.55 -18.15
CA TRP A 34 -15.06 -15.86 -17.77
C TRP A 34 -13.93 -16.85 -17.52
N ALA A 35 -12.70 -16.47 -17.87
CA ALA A 35 -11.53 -17.28 -17.58
C ALA A 35 -10.28 -16.41 -17.55
N PHE A 36 -9.70 -16.21 -16.37
CA PHE A 36 -8.45 -15.45 -16.19
C PHE A 36 -7.26 -16.38 -15.94
N PRO A 37 -6.06 -16.08 -16.48
CA PRO A 37 -4.90 -16.93 -16.28
C PRO A 37 -4.34 -16.79 -14.87
N VAL A 38 -3.78 -17.88 -14.36
CA VAL A 38 -3.02 -17.91 -13.10
C VAL A 38 -1.56 -17.56 -13.34
N LEU A 39 -0.97 -16.84 -12.39
CA LEU A 39 0.45 -16.55 -12.30
C LEU A 39 0.96 -16.81 -10.88
N LEU A 40 2.23 -17.15 -10.77
CA LEU A 40 2.92 -17.33 -9.49
C LEU A 40 3.73 -16.08 -9.15
N VAL A 41 3.55 -15.57 -7.93
CA VAL A 41 4.31 -14.43 -7.41
C VAL A 41 5.16 -14.90 -6.25
N GLU A 42 6.46 -14.62 -6.29
CA GLU A 42 7.38 -14.89 -5.18
C GLU A 42 7.01 -14.04 -3.98
N LYS A 43 6.85 -14.68 -2.82
CA LYS A 43 6.68 -13.96 -1.57
C LYS A 43 8.07 -13.46 -1.13
N LYS A 44 8.15 -12.16 -0.79
CA LYS A 44 9.40 -11.53 -0.35
C LYS A 44 10.15 -12.38 0.68
N ASP A 45 11.46 -12.50 0.47
CA ASP A 45 12.42 -13.18 1.34
C ASP A 45 12.07 -14.65 1.63
N THR A 46 11.32 -15.29 0.73
CA THR A 46 10.99 -16.72 0.81
C THR A 46 10.97 -17.36 -0.56
N ASP A 47 11.35 -18.64 -0.66
CA ASP A 47 11.21 -19.44 -1.89
C ASP A 47 9.76 -19.87 -2.18
N VAL A 48 8.80 -19.36 -1.41
CA VAL A 48 7.38 -19.71 -1.51
C VAL A 48 6.72 -18.83 -2.57
N LYS A 49 6.23 -19.46 -3.63
CA LYS A 49 5.43 -18.82 -4.67
C LYS A 49 3.94 -18.85 -4.29
N ARG A 50 3.26 -17.70 -4.42
CA ARG A 50 1.82 -17.56 -4.20
C ARG A 50 1.08 -17.60 -5.54
N MET A 51 0.00 -18.37 -5.57
CA MET A 51 -0.92 -18.36 -6.69
C MET A 51 -1.75 -17.08 -6.70
N CYS A 52 -1.66 -16.32 -7.81
CA CYS A 52 -2.45 -15.13 -8.08
C CYS A 52 -3.19 -15.30 -9.41
N VAL A 53 -4.38 -14.69 -9.51
CA VAL A 53 -5.14 -14.66 -10.76
C VAL A 53 -4.98 -13.29 -11.40
N ASP A 54 -4.71 -13.24 -12.70
CA ASP A 54 -4.59 -11.99 -13.45
C ASP A 54 -5.95 -11.36 -13.75
N TYR A 55 -6.49 -10.63 -12.78
CA TYR A 55 -7.74 -9.89 -12.93
C TYR A 55 -7.57 -8.54 -13.62
N ARG A 56 -6.45 -8.21 -14.28
CA ARG A 56 -6.26 -6.89 -14.90
C ARG A 56 -7.37 -6.53 -15.90
N ALA A 57 -7.83 -7.50 -16.69
CA ALA A 57 -8.93 -7.29 -17.63
C ALA A 57 -10.27 -7.11 -16.91
N LEU A 58 -10.56 -7.91 -15.86
CA LEU A 58 -11.75 -7.75 -15.02
C LEU A 58 -11.78 -6.38 -14.32
N ASN A 59 -10.64 -5.96 -13.77
CA ASN A 59 -10.50 -4.71 -13.03
C ASN A 59 -10.72 -3.47 -13.91
N LYS A 60 -10.52 -3.56 -15.24
CA LYS A 60 -10.80 -2.47 -16.18
C LYS A 60 -12.29 -2.24 -16.39
N VAL A 61 -13.08 -3.31 -16.39
CA VAL A 61 -14.54 -3.25 -16.62
C VAL A 61 -15.33 -3.15 -15.31
N THR A 62 -14.66 -3.34 -14.17
CA THR A 62 -15.27 -3.24 -12.85
C THR A 62 -15.40 -1.78 -12.43
N ILE A 63 -16.60 -1.37 -12.00
CA ILE A 63 -16.83 -0.07 -11.40
C ILE A 63 -16.06 0.00 -10.07
N LYS A 64 -15.14 0.95 -9.96
CA LYS A 64 -14.26 1.09 -8.80
C LYS A 64 -15.05 1.62 -7.60
N ASN A 65 -14.99 0.88 -6.50
CA ASN A 65 -15.47 1.36 -5.21
C ASN A 65 -14.51 2.44 -4.70
N LYS A 66 -15.03 3.67 -4.53
CA LYS A 66 -14.27 4.82 -4.02
C LYS A 66 -14.43 4.97 -2.50
N TYR A 67 -14.55 3.86 -1.78
CA TYR A 67 -14.59 3.89 -0.33
C TYR A 67 -13.38 4.68 0.20
N PRO A 68 -13.59 5.67 1.09
CA PRO A 68 -12.51 6.52 1.56
C PRO A 68 -11.54 5.66 2.38
N LEU A 69 -10.28 5.63 1.94
CA LEU A 69 -9.20 5.17 2.79
C LEU A 69 -8.78 6.34 3.68
N PRO A 70 -8.58 6.12 4.98
CA PRO A 70 -8.10 7.16 5.87
C PRO A 70 -6.74 7.67 5.37
N ARG A 71 -6.50 8.98 5.48
CA ARG A 71 -5.19 9.53 5.14
C ARG A 71 -4.20 9.12 6.21
N ILE A 72 -2.99 8.84 5.77
CA ILE A 72 -1.91 8.41 6.66
C ILE A 72 -1.66 9.49 7.73
N ASP A 73 -1.70 10.76 7.34
CA ASP A 73 -1.50 11.90 8.26
C ASP A 73 -2.61 11.97 9.32
N ASP A 74 -3.87 11.79 8.92
CA ASP A 74 -5.01 11.77 9.84
C ASP A 74 -4.87 10.62 10.87
N LEU A 75 -4.38 9.45 10.43
CA LEU A 75 -4.13 8.31 11.32
C LEU A 75 -2.99 8.59 12.31
N PHE A 76 -1.99 9.37 11.88
CA PHE A 76 -0.85 9.73 12.70
C PHE A 76 -1.17 10.78 13.75
N ASP A 77 -2.01 11.76 13.42
CA ASP A 77 -2.51 12.75 14.38
C ASP A 77 -3.23 12.08 15.56
N GLN A 78 -3.94 10.97 15.31
CA GLN A 78 -4.62 10.20 16.35
C GLN A 78 -3.67 9.48 17.32
N LEU A 79 -2.47 9.13 16.85
CA LEU A 79 -1.48 8.40 17.64
C LEU A 79 -0.69 9.32 18.60
N GLN A 80 -0.93 10.63 18.54
CA GLN A 80 -0.20 11.60 19.34
C GLN A 80 -0.40 11.36 20.86
N GLY A 81 0.71 11.23 21.57
CA GLY A 81 0.73 11.03 23.03
C GLY A 81 0.44 9.59 23.48
N ALA A 82 0.22 8.66 22.56
CA ALA A 82 0.20 7.24 22.88
C ALA A 82 1.60 6.76 23.29
N CYS A 83 1.66 5.93 24.32
CA CYS A 83 2.90 5.35 24.84
C CYS A 83 2.95 3.82 24.64
N VAL A 84 1.80 3.17 24.51
CA VAL A 84 1.68 1.71 24.43
C VAL A 84 0.87 1.35 23.20
N PHE A 85 1.37 0.40 22.43
CA PHE A 85 0.78 -0.05 21.17
C PHE A 85 0.58 -1.57 21.17
N SER A 86 -0.41 -2.01 20.40
CA SER A 86 -0.58 -3.41 20.01
C SER A 86 -1.05 -3.46 18.57
N LYS A 87 -0.48 -4.38 17.80
CA LYS A 87 -0.79 -4.60 16.39
C LYS A 87 -1.37 -5.99 16.18
N ILE A 88 -2.54 -6.06 15.57
CA ILE A 88 -3.21 -7.32 15.23
C ILE A 88 -3.22 -7.47 13.70
N ASP A 89 -2.56 -8.52 13.18
CA ASP A 89 -2.58 -8.92 11.76
C ASP A 89 -3.73 -9.91 11.54
N LEU A 90 -4.67 -9.54 10.66
CA LEU A 90 -5.78 -10.42 10.29
C LEU A 90 -5.32 -11.49 9.30
N ARG A 91 -5.64 -12.76 9.57
CA ARG A 91 -5.20 -13.90 8.76
C ARG A 91 -5.94 -13.91 7.42
N SER A 92 -5.23 -13.71 6.31
CA SER A 92 -5.80 -13.86 4.95
C SER A 92 -7.11 -13.07 4.78
N GLY A 93 -7.09 -11.79 5.16
CA GLY A 93 -8.28 -10.94 5.35
C GLY A 93 -9.34 -11.06 4.25
N TYR A 94 -8.94 -11.00 2.97
CA TYR A 94 -9.89 -11.06 1.87
C TYR A 94 -10.67 -12.38 1.78
N HIS A 95 -10.04 -13.53 2.07
CA HIS A 95 -10.72 -14.83 1.95
C HIS A 95 -11.84 -15.01 3.01
N GLN A 96 -11.95 -14.10 3.98
CA GLN A 96 -13.01 -14.09 4.97
C GLN A 96 -14.30 -13.44 4.43
N LEU A 97 -14.22 -12.67 3.34
CA LEU A 97 -15.36 -12.03 2.69
C LEU A 97 -15.95 -12.92 1.61
N LYS A 98 -17.25 -13.21 1.68
CA LYS A 98 -17.94 -13.93 0.60
C LYS A 98 -18.16 -13.00 -0.60
N ILE A 99 -17.99 -13.55 -1.80
CA ILE A 99 -18.40 -12.87 -3.03
C ILE A 99 -19.90 -13.06 -3.20
N ARG A 100 -20.59 -12.00 -3.62
CA ARG A 100 -22.01 -12.06 -3.96
C ARG A 100 -22.26 -13.13 -5.04
N PRO A 101 -23.26 -14.02 -4.91
CA PRO A 101 -23.44 -15.16 -5.81
C PRO A 101 -23.45 -14.82 -7.31
N SER A 102 -24.04 -13.70 -7.70
CA SER A 102 -24.08 -13.25 -9.10
C SER A 102 -22.74 -12.78 -9.65
N ASP A 103 -21.78 -12.46 -8.79
CA ASP A 103 -20.44 -11.99 -9.16
C ASP A 103 -19.40 -13.10 -9.10
N ILE A 104 -19.71 -14.26 -8.50
CA ILE A 104 -18.82 -15.44 -8.42
C ILE A 104 -18.32 -15.87 -9.80
N PRO A 105 -19.16 -16.02 -10.85
CA PRO A 105 -18.67 -16.46 -12.17
C PRO A 105 -17.62 -15.52 -12.76
N LYS A 106 -17.63 -14.23 -12.39
CA LYS A 106 -16.69 -13.23 -12.90
C LYS A 106 -15.28 -13.44 -12.35
N THR A 107 -15.10 -14.23 -11.28
CA THR A 107 -13.78 -14.51 -10.71
C THR A 107 -13.14 -15.78 -11.27
N ALA A 108 -13.78 -16.41 -12.27
CA ALA A 108 -13.32 -17.69 -12.82
C ALA A 108 -11.92 -17.60 -13.42
N PHE A 109 -11.07 -18.57 -13.08
CA PHE A 109 -9.68 -18.67 -13.51
C PHE A 109 -9.36 -20.03 -14.10
N THR A 110 -8.50 -20.04 -15.10
CA THR A 110 -8.14 -21.23 -15.86
C THR A 110 -6.73 -21.72 -15.49
N THR A 111 -6.63 -23.04 -15.31
CA THR A 111 -5.37 -23.74 -15.07
C THR A 111 -5.28 -24.97 -15.97
N LYS A 112 -4.13 -25.66 -16.01
CA LYS A 112 -3.99 -26.94 -16.71
C LYS A 112 -4.97 -28.01 -16.19
N TYR A 113 -5.42 -27.88 -14.94
CA TYR A 113 -6.27 -28.84 -14.25
C TYR A 113 -7.77 -28.51 -14.30
N GLY A 114 -8.17 -27.46 -15.02
CA GLY A 114 -9.57 -27.09 -15.19
C GLY A 114 -9.86 -25.62 -14.96
N LEU A 115 -11.16 -25.30 -14.98
CA LEU A 115 -11.71 -23.98 -14.70
C LEU A 115 -12.31 -23.96 -13.30
N TYR A 116 -11.94 -22.97 -12.51
CA TYR A 116 -12.38 -22.80 -11.13
C TYR A 116 -12.83 -21.36 -10.89
N GLU A 117 -13.69 -21.13 -9.91
CA GLU A 117 -14.14 -19.78 -9.53
C GLU A 117 -14.07 -19.59 -8.01
N TYR A 118 -13.80 -18.36 -7.58
CA TYR A 118 -13.72 -18.01 -6.16
C TYR A 118 -15.09 -17.72 -5.57
N THR A 119 -15.39 -18.33 -4.43
CA THR A 119 -16.60 -18.10 -3.62
C THR A 119 -16.38 -17.02 -2.56
N VAL A 120 -15.12 -16.77 -2.21
CA VAL A 120 -14.66 -15.72 -1.28
C VAL A 120 -13.73 -14.74 -2.00
N MET A 121 -13.59 -13.51 -1.51
CA MET A 121 -12.75 -12.52 -2.17
C MET A 121 -11.31 -13.00 -2.25
N SER A 122 -10.75 -12.98 -3.44
CA SER A 122 -9.36 -13.34 -3.72
C SER A 122 -8.51 -12.10 -3.90
N PHE A 123 -7.20 -12.27 -3.78
CA PHE A 123 -6.23 -11.25 -4.18
C PHE A 123 -6.38 -10.89 -5.67
N GLY A 124 -6.02 -9.65 -6.02
CA GLY A 124 -6.05 -9.12 -7.39
C GLY A 124 -7.35 -8.44 -7.80
N LEU A 125 -8.45 -8.59 -7.04
CA LEU A 125 -9.71 -7.88 -7.31
C LEU A 125 -9.62 -6.41 -6.87
N THR A 126 -9.95 -5.48 -7.77
CA THR A 126 -9.78 -4.02 -7.54
C THR A 126 -10.55 -3.49 -6.33
N ASN A 127 -11.72 -4.07 -6.02
CA ASN A 127 -12.58 -3.59 -4.94
C ASN A 127 -12.36 -4.33 -3.61
N ALA A 128 -11.51 -5.37 -3.57
CA ALA A 128 -11.32 -6.16 -2.35
C ALA A 128 -10.83 -5.33 -1.14
N PRO A 129 -9.83 -4.44 -1.28
CA PRO A 129 -9.40 -3.58 -0.16
C PRO A 129 -10.51 -2.65 0.33
N ALA A 130 -11.31 -2.09 -0.57
CA ALA A 130 -12.40 -1.17 -0.21
C ALA A 130 -13.51 -1.86 0.59
N TYR A 131 -13.92 -3.05 0.17
CA TYR A 131 -14.91 -3.84 0.92
C TYR A 131 -14.38 -4.33 2.26
N PHE A 132 -13.10 -4.71 2.32
CA PHE A 132 -12.48 -5.12 3.58
C PHE A 132 -12.42 -3.95 4.57
N MET A 133 -11.99 -2.78 4.11
CA MET A 133 -12.00 -1.55 4.91
C MET A 133 -13.40 -1.18 5.39
N GLN A 134 -14.41 -1.29 4.53
CA GLN A 134 -15.79 -1.01 4.92
C GLN A 134 -16.27 -1.96 6.03
N LEU A 135 -15.95 -3.26 5.94
CA LEU A 135 -16.27 -4.23 6.99
C LEU A 135 -15.53 -3.91 8.29
N MET A 136 -14.22 -3.64 8.21
CA MET A 136 -13.44 -3.35 9.42
C MET A 136 -13.93 -2.07 10.10
N ASN A 137 -14.23 -1.05 9.31
CA ASN A 137 -14.79 0.19 9.84
C ASN A 137 -16.15 -0.03 10.50
N SER A 138 -17.02 -0.89 9.95
CA SER A 138 -18.29 -1.18 10.60
C SER A 138 -18.14 -1.99 11.90
N VAL A 139 -17.16 -2.91 11.97
CA VAL A 139 -16.90 -3.73 13.16
C VAL A 139 -16.28 -2.89 14.30
N PHE A 140 -15.37 -1.98 13.97
CA PHE A 140 -14.61 -1.18 14.94
C PHE A 140 -15.08 0.27 15.05
N MET A 141 -16.21 0.63 14.42
CA MET A 141 -16.71 2.01 14.32
C MET A 141 -16.71 2.75 15.67
N ASP A 142 -17.11 2.06 16.74
CA ASP A 142 -17.21 2.64 18.08
C ASP A 142 -15.86 3.01 18.70
N TYR A 143 -14.76 2.46 18.17
CA TYR A 143 -13.39 2.58 18.69
C TYR A 143 -12.46 3.35 17.73
N LEU A 144 -12.88 3.53 16.47
CA LEU A 144 -12.19 4.39 15.52
C LEU A 144 -12.07 5.81 16.09
N ASP A 145 -10.96 6.47 15.77
CA ASP A 145 -10.62 7.82 16.19
C ASP A 145 -10.48 8.01 17.72
N LYS A 146 -10.49 6.91 18.49
CA LYS A 146 -10.33 6.93 19.96
C LYS A 146 -9.08 6.19 20.41
N PHE A 147 -8.98 4.90 20.06
CA PHE A 147 -7.88 4.03 20.47
C PHE A 147 -7.59 2.90 19.46
N VAL A 148 -8.31 2.89 18.32
CA VAL A 148 -8.12 1.92 17.23
C VAL A 148 -7.94 2.64 15.91
N VAL A 149 -6.94 2.21 15.16
CA VAL A 149 -6.70 2.59 13.77
C VAL A 149 -6.75 1.31 12.94
N VAL A 150 -7.58 1.29 11.90
CA VAL A 150 -7.65 0.16 10.97
C VAL A 150 -7.08 0.58 9.62
N PHE A 151 -6.16 -0.23 9.09
CA PHE A 151 -5.66 -0.07 7.73
C PHE A 151 -5.51 -1.42 7.03
N ILE A 152 -6.44 -1.70 6.14
CA ILE A 152 -6.56 -2.95 5.38
C ILE A 152 -6.51 -4.13 6.37
N ASP A 153 -5.44 -4.92 6.35
CA ASP A 153 -5.29 -6.15 7.14
C ASP A 153 -4.72 -5.91 8.56
N ASP A 154 -4.26 -4.69 8.86
CA ASP A 154 -3.65 -4.32 10.12
C ASP A 154 -4.64 -3.53 11.01
N ILE A 155 -4.82 -3.99 12.25
CA ILE A 155 -5.51 -3.25 13.31
C ILE A 155 -4.45 -2.79 14.30
N LEU A 156 -4.31 -1.48 14.46
CA LEU A 156 -3.44 -0.86 15.44
C LEU A 156 -4.27 -0.36 16.61
N ILE A 157 -3.87 -0.74 17.83
CA ILE A 157 -4.46 -0.32 19.09
C ILE A 157 -3.40 0.55 19.78
N TYR A 158 -3.80 1.71 20.28
CA TYR A 158 -2.88 2.66 20.90
C TYR A 158 -3.49 3.23 22.18
N SER A 159 -2.66 3.52 23.17
CA SER A 159 -3.12 3.99 24.49
C SER A 159 -2.06 4.84 25.17
N LYS A 160 -2.48 5.70 26.11
CA LYS A 160 -1.55 6.59 26.82
C LYS A 160 -0.90 5.90 28.01
N THR A 161 -1.61 4.96 28.63
CA THR A 161 -1.14 4.17 29.77
C THR A 161 -1.35 2.69 29.55
N GLU A 162 -0.62 1.85 30.28
CA GLU A 162 -0.78 0.39 30.25
C GLU A 162 -2.17 -0.05 30.74
N ALA A 163 -2.70 0.59 31.78
CA ALA A 163 -4.02 0.27 32.32
C ALA A 163 -5.14 0.49 31.28
N GLU A 164 -5.13 1.65 30.61
CA GLU A 164 -6.04 1.91 29.48
C GLU A 164 -5.84 0.88 28.36
N HIS A 165 -4.59 0.48 28.09
CA HIS A 165 -4.28 -0.46 27.03
C HIS A 165 -4.87 -1.85 27.28
N GLU A 166 -4.88 -2.31 28.54
CA GLU A 166 -5.53 -3.56 28.92
C GLU A 166 -7.02 -3.56 28.56
N GLU A 167 -7.70 -2.47 28.91
CA GLU A 167 -9.13 -2.28 28.67
C GLU A 167 -9.41 -2.21 27.16
N HIS A 168 -8.61 -1.43 26.41
CA HIS A 168 -8.72 -1.32 24.97
C HIS A 168 -8.49 -2.65 24.26
N LEU A 169 -7.47 -3.43 24.65
CA LEU A 169 -7.23 -4.76 24.13
C LEU A 169 -8.41 -5.69 24.42
N ARG A 170 -8.97 -5.64 25.63
CA ARG A 170 -10.16 -6.43 25.99
C ARG A 170 -11.35 -6.09 25.11
N LEU A 171 -11.60 -4.79 24.86
CA LEU A 171 -12.69 -4.33 24.00
C LEU A 171 -12.50 -4.74 22.53
N VAL A 172 -11.27 -4.60 22.01
CA VAL A 172 -10.93 -4.95 20.63
C VAL A 172 -11.02 -6.46 20.43
N LEU A 173 -10.44 -7.27 21.33
CA LEU A 173 -10.44 -8.73 21.20
C LEU A 173 -11.83 -9.37 21.39
N ARG A 174 -12.80 -8.66 21.99
CA ARG A 174 -14.20 -9.11 22.05
C ARG A 174 -14.90 -9.03 20.70
N ARG A 175 -14.67 -7.97 19.90
CA ARG A 175 -15.36 -7.77 18.61
C ARG A 175 -15.13 -8.92 17.60
N PRO A 176 -13.90 -9.45 17.42
CA PRO A 176 -13.65 -10.60 16.58
C PRO A 176 -14.42 -11.87 16.97
N ARG A 177 -14.70 -12.07 18.26
CA ARG A 177 -15.46 -13.24 18.73
C ARG A 177 -16.93 -13.17 18.28
N GLU A 178 -17.46 -11.97 18.15
CA GLU A 178 -18.84 -11.72 17.73
C GLU A 178 -18.99 -11.72 16.20
N HIS A 179 -17.99 -11.21 15.47
CA HIS A 179 -18.06 -10.98 14.02
C HIS A 179 -17.23 -11.96 13.17
N LYS A 180 -16.47 -12.86 13.82
CA LYS A 180 -15.62 -13.91 13.25
C LYS A 180 -14.42 -13.51 12.37
N PRO A 181 -13.79 -12.31 12.45
CA PRO A 181 -12.49 -12.12 11.84
C PRO A 181 -11.39 -12.87 12.62
N TYR A 182 -10.63 -13.73 11.94
CA TYR A 182 -9.56 -14.50 12.59
C TYR A 182 -8.21 -13.80 12.46
N ALA A 183 -7.56 -13.53 13.59
CA ALA A 183 -6.20 -13.00 13.63
C ALA A 183 -5.14 -14.10 13.45
N LYS A 184 -3.99 -13.75 12.88
CA LYS A 184 -2.81 -14.63 12.87
C LYS A 184 -1.93 -14.30 14.06
N PHE A 185 -2.11 -15.04 15.16
CA PHE A 185 -1.41 -14.78 16.43
C PHE A 185 0.11 -14.61 16.28
N GLY A 186 0.78 -15.49 15.53
CA GLY A 186 2.25 -15.41 15.33
C GLY A 186 2.74 -14.21 14.51
N LYS A 187 1.86 -13.28 14.13
CA LYS A 187 2.19 -11.99 13.52
C LYS A 187 1.65 -10.80 14.32
N CYS A 188 0.90 -11.06 15.38
CA CYS A 188 0.41 -10.01 16.25
C CYS A 188 1.53 -9.61 17.21
N GLU A 189 1.60 -8.31 17.52
CA GLU A 189 2.55 -7.74 18.46
C GLU A 189 1.73 -7.06 19.56
N PHE A 190 2.01 -7.33 20.82
CA PHE A 190 1.24 -6.81 21.94
C PHE A 190 2.15 -6.10 22.92
N TRP A 191 1.65 -5.03 23.54
CA TRP A 191 2.35 -4.29 24.60
C TRP A 191 3.74 -3.82 24.18
N ILE A 192 3.83 -3.16 23.03
CA ILE A 192 5.08 -2.63 22.49
C ILE A 192 5.11 -1.11 22.66
N ASP A 193 6.30 -0.58 23.00
CA ASP A 193 6.54 0.87 23.15
C ASP A 193 6.79 1.56 21.80
N GLU A 194 7.12 0.77 20.79
CA GLU A 194 7.40 1.20 19.43
C GLU A 194 6.76 0.23 18.43
N VAL A 195 6.03 0.75 17.44
CA VAL A 195 5.36 -0.06 16.41
C VAL A 195 5.71 0.43 15.01
N ARG A 196 5.98 -0.53 14.12
CA ARG A 196 6.12 -0.26 12.68
C ARG A 196 4.74 -0.27 12.01
N PHE A 197 4.29 0.90 11.58
CA PHE A 197 2.98 1.08 10.96
C PHE A 197 3.07 1.97 9.71
N LEU A 198 2.52 1.52 8.59
CA LEU A 198 2.46 2.26 7.32
C LEU A 198 3.83 2.76 6.78
N GLY A 199 4.94 2.12 7.15
CA GLY A 199 6.29 2.54 6.75
C GLY A 199 6.92 3.59 7.68
N HIS A 200 6.28 3.84 8.81
CA HIS A 200 6.76 4.68 9.89
C HIS A 200 6.96 3.85 11.15
N VAL A 201 7.76 4.39 12.04
CA VAL A 201 7.99 3.91 13.39
C VAL A 201 7.26 4.87 14.33
N VAL A 202 6.28 4.37 15.07
CA VAL A 202 5.50 5.16 16.03
C VAL A 202 5.95 4.76 17.42
N SER A 203 6.37 5.73 18.24
CA SER A 203 6.74 5.50 19.63
C SER A 203 6.26 6.65 20.53
N LYS A 204 6.52 6.53 21.83
CA LYS A 204 6.29 7.62 22.80
C LYS A 204 7.00 8.93 22.41
N GLY A 205 8.12 8.85 21.70
CA GLY A 205 8.88 10.02 21.23
C GLY A 205 8.28 10.72 20.00
N GLY A 206 7.22 10.16 19.42
CA GLY A 206 6.59 10.64 18.20
C GLY A 206 6.73 9.66 17.04
N ILE A 207 6.58 10.16 15.83
CA ILE A 207 6.51 9.35 14.60
C ILE A 207 7.78 9.61 13.79
N ALA A 208 8.57 8.57 13.59
CA ALA A 208 9.76 8.58 12.75
C ALA A 208 9.52 7.78 11.47
N VAL A 209 10.32 8.01 10.44
CA VAL A 209 10.28 7.17 9.23
C VAL A 209 11.06 5.90 9.48
N ASP A 210 10.55 4.75 9.01
CA ASP A 210 11.22 3.47 9.20
C ASP A 210 12.63 3.50 8.56
N PRO A 211 13.70 3.24 9.34
CA PRO A 211 15.08 3.23 8.84
C PRO A 211 15.28 2.34 7.62
N SER A 212 14.57 1.21 7.53
CA SER A 212 14.65 0.31 6.37
C SER A 212 14.17 0.97 5.07
N LYS A 213 13.21 1.91 5.16
CA LYS A 213 12.78 2.72 4.00
C LYS A 213 13.81 3.76 3.62
N VAL A 214 14.46 4.36 4.61
CA VAL A 214 15.56 5.29 4.40
C VAL A 214 16.73 4.58 3.73
N ASP A 215 17.09 3.37 4.18
CA ASP A 215 18.17 2.57 3.61
C ASP A 215 17.91 2.15 2.17
N LEU A 216 16.66 1.81 1.83
CA LEU A 216 16.28 1.55 0.43
C LEU A 216 16.49 2.75 -0.48
N VAL A 217 16.33 3.97 0.03
CA VAL A 217 16.60 5.21 -0.71
C VAL A 217 18.10 5.49 -0.74
N THR A 218 18.80 5.37 0.39
CA THR A 218 20.24 5.60 0.52
C THR A 218 21.05 4.65 -0.37
N ASN A 219 20.67 3.38 -0.42
CA ASN A 219 21.37 2.33 -1.17
C ASN A 219 20.81 2.12 -2.58
N ARG A 220 19.88 2.98 -3.02
CA ARG A 220 19.33 2.89 -4.37
C ARG A 220 20.44 3.10 -5.41
N LYS A 221 20.59 2.10 -6.28
CA LYS A 221 21.49 2.16 -7.44
C LYS A 221 21.00 3.20 -8.44
N VAL A 222 21.94 3.69 -9.23
CA VAL A 222 21.67 4.61 -10.34
C VAL A 222 20.72 3.92 -11.32
N PRO A 223 19.65 4.60 -11.78
CA PRO A 223 18.79 4.07 -12.82
C PRO A 223 19.56 3.71 -14.09
N GLU A 224 19.34 2.51 -14.62
CA GLU A 224 19.99 2.05 -15.86
C GLU A 224 19.02 2.06 -17.05
N ILE A 225 17.71 2.15 -16.77
CA ILE A 225 16.67 2.19 -17.82
C ILE A 225 15.69 3.37 -17.63
N PRO A 226 15.14 3.93 -18.71
CA PRO A 226 14.15 5.02 -18.63
C PRO A 226 12.95 4.70 -17.74
N LYS A 227 12.56 3.41 -17.65
CA LYS A 227 11.42 2.99 -16.82
C LYS A 227 11.63 3.31 -15.33
N GLU A 228 12.86 3.23 -14.84
CA GLU A 228 13.21 3.46 -13.44
C GLU A 228 13.23 4.94 -13.07
N VAL A 229 13.47 5.82 -14.05
CA VAL A 229 13.47 7.27 -13.89
C VAL A 229 12.04 7.83 -13.70
N ARG A 230 11.00 7.09 -14.12
CA ARG A 230 9.60 7.51 -14.00
C ARG A 230 9.16 7.77 -12.56
N GLY A 231 9.78 7.11 -11.58
CA GLY A 231 9.48 7.32 -10.16
C GLY A 231 9.87 8.71 -9.64
N PHE A 232 10.73 9.45 -10.35
CA PHE A 232 11.24 10.75 -9.91
C PHE A 232 10.50 11.95 -10.52
N ARG A 233 9.45 11.71 -11.35
CA ARG A 233 8.71 12.78 -12.06
C ARG A 233 8.08 13.85 -11.15
N ASN A 234 7.86 13.54 -9.88
CA ASN A 234 7.13 14.43 -8.98
C ASN A 234 8.06 15.32 -8.12
N PHE A 235 9.38 15.23 -8.30
CA PHE A 235 10.38 15.98 -7.52
C PHE A 235 10.93 17.20 -8.30
N SER A 236 10.03 18.10 -8.71
CA SER A 236 10.26 19.41 -9.38
C SER A 236 11.61 19.65 -10.12
N ARG A 237 12.21 20.84 -9.94
CA ARG A 237 13.37 21.38 -10.68
C ARG A 237 14.63 20.53 -10.49
N ILE A 238 14.72 19.85 -9.34
CA ILE A 238 15.86 19.00 -8.97
C ILE A 238 15.86 17.74 -9.82
N ALA A 239 14.70 17.10 -10.04
CA ALA A 239 14.60 15.92 -10.89
C ALA A 239 14.59 16.25 -12.39
N LYS A 240 14.52 17.53 -12.80
CA LYS A 240 14.44 17.95 -14.22
C LYS A 240 15.52 17.32 -15.12
N PRO A 241 16.82 17.26 -14.72
CA PRO A 241 17.86 16.62 -15.52
C PRO A 241 17.62 15.12 -15.73
N MET A 242 16.97 14.46 -14.77
CA MET A 242 16.59 13.05 -14.86
C MET A 242 15.30 12.87 -15.65
N THR A 243 14.25 13.66 -15.40
CA THR A 243 12.95 13.50 -16.06
C THR A 243 12.98 13.80 -17.55
N SER A 244 14.00 14.52 -18.05
CA SER A 244 14.24 14.69 -19.50
C SER A 244 14.59 13.37 -20.21
N LEU A 245 15.06 12.35 -19.50
CA LEU A 245 15.25 10.98 -20.02
C LEU A 245 13.94 10.28 -20.38
N LEU A 246 12.80 10.87 -20.01
CA LEU A 246 11.46 10.33 -20.29
C LEU A 246 10.81 11.00 -21.50
N GLU A 247 11.49 11.97 -22.13
CA GLU A 247 11.01 12.64 -23.33
C GLU A 247 11.10 11.72 -24.54
N LYS A 248 10.25 11.97 -25.54
CA LYS A 248 10.20 11.17 -26.76
C LYS A 248 11.55 11.33 -27.49
N ASP A 249 12.15 10.21 -27.88
CA ASP A 249 13.44 10.14 -28.60
C ASP A 249 14.67 10.59 -27.78
N ALA A 250 14.56 10.69 -26.45
CA ALA A 250 15.68 11.01 -25.58
C ALA A 250 16.66 9.82 -25.47
N GLU A 251 17.92 10.05 -25.83
CA GLU A 251 18.99 9.07 -25.63
C GLU A 251 19.29 8.90 -24.13
N PHE A 252 19.32 7.65 -23.66
CA PHE A 252 19.61 7.35 -22.26
C PHE A 252 21.11 7.48 -21.98
N ARG A 253 21.54 8.67 -21.57
CA ARG A 253 22.92 8.95 -21.13
C ARG A 253 22.95 9.40 -19.69
N TRP A 254 23.61 8.67 -18.80
CA TRP A 254 23.76 9.15 -17.42
C TRP A 254 24.89 10.18 -17.33
N THR A 255 24.55 11.46 -17.15
CA THR A 255 25.53 12.56 -17.10
C THR A 255 25.83 13.01 -15.68
N ASN A 256 26.92 13.75 -15.46
CA ASN A 256 27.24 14.33 -14.14
C ASN A 256 26.11 15.21 -13.58
N ALA A 257 25.38 15.94 -14.44
CA ALA A 257 24.22 16.72 -14.01
C ALA A 257 23.05 15.83 -13.53
N ARG A 258 22.89 14.64 -14.12
CA ARG A 258 21.89 13.64 -13.70
C ARG A 258 22.30 12.94 -12.40
N GLN A 259 23.59 12.66 -12.24
CA GLN A 259 24.16 12.14 -11.00
C GLN A 259 24.01 13.14 -9.85
N ALA A 260 24.37 14.41 -10.06
CA ALA A 260 24.20 15.46 -9.06
C ALA A 260 22.73 15.66 -8.65
N ALA A 261 21.80 15.61 -9.61
CA ALA A 261 20.37 15.64 -9.32
C ALA A 261 19.90 14.43 -8.50
N PHE A 262 20.41 13.23 -8.82
CA PHE A 262 20.09 12.00 -8.11
C PHE A 262 20.63 11.99 -6.68
N ASP A 263 21.88 12.39 -6.49
CA ASP A 263 22.50 12.46 -5.16
C ASP A 263 21.88 13.56 -4.29
N GLU A 264 21.53 14.70 -4.87
CA GLU A 264 20.80 15.76 -4.17
C GLU A 264 19.39 15.30 -3.77
N LEU A 265 18.71 14.53 -4.61
CA LEU A 265 17.42 13.90 -4.24
C LEU A 265 17.60 12.88 -3.12
N LYS A 266 18.60 12.00 -3.19
CA LYS A 266 18.90 11.04 -2.12
C LYS A 266 19.20 11.76 -0.82
N LYS A 267 20.06 12.79 -0.86
CA LYS A 267 20.41 13.62 0.29
C LYS A 267 19.18 14.28 0.89
N ARG A 268 18.36 14.98 0.09
CA ARG A 268 17.14 15.64 0.59
C ARG A 268 16.13 14.67 1.14
N LEU A 269 15.97 13.50 0.50
CA LEU A 269 15.10 12.46 1.02
C LEU A 269 15.64 11.96 2.36
N THR A 270 16.91 11.58 2.47
CA THR A 270 17.45 11.03 3.71
C THR A 270 17.60 12.06 4.83
N THR A 271 17.86 13.33 4.51
CA THR A 271 17.91 14.41 5.50
C THR A 271 16.51 14.88 5.89
N ALA A 272 15.57 15.08 4.97
CA ALA A 272 14.19 15.39 5.34
C ALA A 272 13.58 14.25 6.17
N LEU A 273 13.82 12.98 5.80
CA LEU A 273 13.36 11.80 6.55
C LEU A 273 14.01 11.66 7.93
N ARG A 274 15.23 12.19 8.14
CA ARG A 274 15.89 12.26 9.45
C ARG A 274 15.37 13.40 10.34
N TRP A 275 14.78 14.44 9.77
CA TRP A 275 14.22 15.58 10.49
C TRP A 275 12.72 15.45 10.81
N PHE A 276 12.05 14.37 10.37
CA PHE A 276 10.65 14.08 10.74
C PHE A 276 10.45 13.67 12.20
N GLY A 277 11.49 13.70 13.04
CA GLY A 277 11.37 13.67 14.51
C GLY A 277 10.77 14.95 15.13
N MET A 278 10.50 15.98 14.32
CA MET A 278 9.71 17.15 14.71
C MET A 278 9.43 17.96 13.45
N CYS A 279 8.16 18.17 13.07
CA CYS A 279 7.68 19.44 12.49
C CYS A 279 6.17 19.40 12.16
N SER A 280 5.36 19.85 13.12
CA SER A 280 4.20 20.71 12.88
C SER A 280 4.65 22.14 13.16
N MET A 281 4.24 23.16 12.39
CA MET A 281 4.67 24.55 12.62
C MET A 281 3.55 25.57 12.45
N ARG A 282 2.85 25.84 13.55
CA ARG A 282 2.37 27.19 13.86
C ARG A 282 3.59 28.04 14.28
N GLU A 283 3.60 29.33 13.95
CA GLU A 283 4.68 30.30 14.27
C GLU A 283 6.00 30.18 13.47
N GLY A 284 5.93 30.26 12.13
CA GLY A 284 7.06 30.80 11.35
C GLY A 284 8.15 29.83 10.89
N LYS A 285 7.86 28.54 10.74
CA LYS A 285 8.76 27.59 10.03
C LYS A 285 7.91 26.57 9.22
N VAL A 286 8.50 25.90 8.21
CA VAL A 286 7.83 25.19 7.08
C VAL A 286 7.28 23.75 7.34
N ILE A 287 5.96 23.55 7.24
CA ILE A 287 5.24 22.28 7.56
C ILE A 287 5.19 21.25 6.42
N ALA A 288 5.31 21.66 5.16
CA ALA A 288 5.24 20.73 4.03
C ALA A 288 6.01 21.27 2.82
N TYR A 289 6.57 20.37 2.02
CA TYR A 289 7.17 20.71 0.73
C TYR A 289 6.25 20.26 -0.41
N ALA A 290 5.45 21.18 -0.94
CA ALA A 290 4.72 20.96 -2.18
C ALA A 290 5.59 21.38 -3.37
N SER A 291 5.78 20.48 -4.35
CA SER A 291 6.51 20.81 -5.58
C SER A 291 5.73 20.30 -6.79
N ARG A 292 5.35 21.19 -7.72
CA ARG A 292 4.77 20.83 -9.01
C ARG A 292 5.53 21.47 -10.16
N GLN A 293 5.65 20.75 -11.27
CA GLN A 293 6.17 21.31 -12.52
C GLN A 293 5.04 22.07 -13.23
N LEU A 294 5.31 23.30 -13.65
CA LEU A 294 4.38 24.10 -14.45
C LEU A 294 4.17 23.44 -15.82
N ARG A 295 2.93 23.40 -16.29
CA ARG A 295 2.56 22.93 -17.64
C ARG A 295 3.04 23.93 -18.68
N LYS A 296 3.22 23.48 -19.94
CA LYS A 296 3.74 24.34 -21.02
C LYS A 296 2.97 25.66 -21.21
N HIS A 297 1.65 25.67 -21.01
CA HIS A 297 0.84 26.90 -21.09
C HIS A 297 0.94 27.77 -19.82
N GLU A 298 1.32 27.19 -18.68
CA GLU A 298 1.49 27.93 -17.41
C GLU A 298 2.86 28.64 -17.34
N LEU A 299 3.79 28.34 -18.25
CA LEU A 299 5.12 28.97 -18.32
C LEU A 299 5.07 30.41 -18.88
N ASN A 300 3.96 30.78 -19.52
CA ASN A 300 3.80 32.09 -20.18
C ASN A 300 3.00 33.09 -19.33
N TYR A 301 2.57 32.72 -18.13
CA TYR A 301 1.87 33.65 -17.23
C TYR A 301 2.86 34.69 -16.67
N PRO A 302 2.43 35.94 -16.48
CA PRO A 302 3.23 36.95 -15.78
C PRO A 302 3.46 36.52 -14.33
N THR A 303 4.59 36.93 -13.74
CA THR A 303 5.13 36.42 -12.47
C THR A 303 4.17 36.52 -11.27
N HIS A 304 3.20 37.44 -11.30
CA HIS A 304 2.18 37.59 -10.27
C HIS A 304 1.10 36.49 -10.33
N ASP A 305 0.79 35.97 -11.51
CA ASP A 305 -0.20 34.91 -11.72
C ASP A 305 0.35 33.49 -11.44
N HIS A 306 1.67 33.33 -11.35
CA HIS A 306 2.27 32.08 -10.88
C HIS A 306 1.96 31.79 -9.40
N GLY A 307 1.73 32.84 -8.59
CA GLY A 307 1.40 32.71 -7.17
C GLY A 307 0.01 32.14 -6.92
N THR A 308 -0.98 32.56 -7.72
CA THR A 308 -2.37 32.06 -7.67
C THR A 308 -2.53 30.69 -8.33
N CYS A 309 -1.69 30.35 -9.31
CA CYS A 309 -1.69 29.01 -9.90
C CYS A 309 -0.99 27.98 -8.98
N SER A 310 0.01 28.40 -8.19
CA SER A 310 0.74 27.51 -7.26
C SER A 310 -0.04 27.19 -5.97
N SER A 311 -0.98 28.03 -5.55
CA SER A 311 -1.81 27.82 -4.35
C SER A 311 -2.90 26.74 -4.49
N GLY A 312 -3.17 26.25 -5.70
CA GLY A 312 -4.08 25.11 -5.94
C GLY A 312 -3.44 23.72 -5.77
N ALA A 313 -2.13 23.64 -5.49
CA ALA A 313 -1.42 22.37 -5.34
C ALA A 313 -1.62 21.80 -3.93
N ARG A 314 -2.53 20.84 -3.79
CA ARG A 314 -2.75 20.12 -2.53
C ARG A 314 -1.47 19.41 -2.09
N ILE A 315 -1.16 19.58 -0.81
CA ILE A 315 -0.09 18.91 -0.07
C ILE A 315 -0.32 17.39 -0.21
N GLU A 316 0.53 16.71 -0.98
CA GLU A 316 0.67 15.25 -0.96
C GLU A 316 2.06 14.95 -0.42
N ASP A 317 2.12 14.33 0.75
CA ASP A 317 3.38 14.02 1.41
C ASP A 317 4.24 13.08 0.56
N LEU A 318 5.55 13.32 0.53
CA LEU A 318 6.50 12.51 -0.24
C LEU A 318 6.48 11.03 0.21
N ALA A 319 6.14 10.77 1.47
CA ALA A 319 5.87 9.44 2.01
C ALA A 319 4.60 8.82 1.42
N SER A 320 3.51 9.58 1.26
CA SER A 320 2.26 9.14 0.63
C SER A 320 2.46 8.74 -0.84
N LEU A 321 3.34 9.43 -1.57
CA LEU A 321 3.72 9.09 -2.94
C LEU A 321 4.53 7.80 -3.01
N PHE A 322 5.38 7.53 -2.03
CA PHE A 322 6.12 6.27 -1.91
C PHE A 322 5.21 5.11 -1.52
N VAL A 323 4.25 5.32 -0.61
CA VAL A 323 3.23 4.31 -0.29
C VAL A 323 2.35 4.03 -1.51
N ARG A 324 1.91 5.05 -2.26
CA ARG A 324 1.18 4.86 -3.53
C ARG A 324 2.03 4.16 -4.61
N ALA A 325 3.34 4.42 -4.68
CA ALA A 325 4.26 3.73 -5.59
C ALA A 325 4.55 2.28 -5.16
N ALA A 326 4.65 2.02 -3.86
CA ALA A 326 4.78 0.68 -3.29
C ALA A 326 3.49 -0.13 -3.46
N LEU A 327 2.33 0.49 -3.26
CA LEU A 327 1.02 -0.11 -3.54
C LEU A 327 0.84 -0.40 -5.03
N ARG A 328 1.33 0.46 -5.94
CA ARG A 328 1.33 0.18 -7.40
C ARG A 328 2.23 -0.99 -7.82
N ASN A 329 3.22 -1.37 -7.01
CA ASN A 329 4.06 -2.54 -7.24
C ASN A 329 3.61 -3.77 -6.44
N LEU A 330 2.54 -3.64 -5.64
CA LEU A 330 1.91 -4.71 -4.86
C LEU A 330 0.54 -5.14 -5.42
N TYR A 331 0.12 -4.60 -6.59
CA TYR A 331 -1.10 -4.99 -7.31
C TYR A 331 -0.84 -5.26 -8.79
#